data_AF-A0A7S4CLC0-F1
#
_entry.id   AF-A0A7S4CLC0-F1
#
_cell.length_a   1.000
_cell.length_b   1.000
_cell.length_c   1.000
_cell.angle_alpha   90.00
_cell.angle_beta   90.00
_cell.angle_gamma   90.00
#
_symmetry.space_group_name_H-M   'P 1'
#
loop_
_entity.id
_entity.type
_entity.pdbx_description
1 polymer ?
#
loop_
_entity_poly.entity_id
_entity_poly.type
_entity_poly.pdbx_seq_one_letter_code
_entity_poly.pdbx_strand_id
1 'polypeptide(L)'
;YDFLITNPPYSGNHKERILEFCCNSGKPWAMLLPNYVATKQYYQAAIAQHKLQPFYFVPHERYKFYHPEGTGYDTSPFEGFWFLWFGEHTNAIYSWALQHLSAASYKALVR
;
A
#
# COMPACT_ATOMS: atom_id res chain seq x y z
N TYR A 1 -15.19 2.32 -11.20
CA TYR A 1 -13.77 2.01 -11.42
C TYR A 1 -13.59 0.50 -11.35
N ASP A 2 -12.55 -0.01 -12.00
CA ASP A 2 -12.19 -1.43 -12.03
C ASP A 2 -10.94 -1.74 -11.20
N PHE A 3 -10.06 -0.74 -11.07
CA PHE A 3 -8.89 -0.78 -10.19
C PHE A 3 -8.74 0.59 -9.51
N LEU A 4 -8.41 0.61 -8.23
CA LEU A 4 -8.09 1.85 -7.51
C LEU A 4 -6.59 1.97 -7.27
N ILE A 5 -5.96 3.03 -7.76
CA ILE A 5 -4.59 3.42 -7.38
C ILE A 5 -4.70 4.72 -6.59
N THR A 6 -4.13 4.78 -5.39
CA THR A 6 -4.28 5.97 -4.54
C THR A 6 -3.07 6.21 -3.65
N ASN A 7 -2.80 7.49 -3.39
CA ASN A 7 -1.88 8.00 -2.37
C ASN A 7 -2.71 8.91 -1.45
N PRO A 8 -3.46 8.33 -0.50
CA PRO A 8 -4.40 9.09 0.31
C PRO A 8 -3.66 10.00 1.30
N PRO A 9 -4.29 11.09 1.78
CA PRO A 9 -3.73 11.85 2.89
C PRO A 9 -3.43 10.97 4.10
N TYR A 10 -2.32 11.22 4.79
CA TYR A 10 -1.92 10.42 5.96
C TYR A 10 -2.37 11.00 7.30
N SER A 11 -3.09 12.12 7.30
CA SER A 11 -3.59 12.78 8.52
C SER A 11 -4.85 12.08 9.06
N GLY A 12 -5.12 12.25 10.35
CA GLY A 12 -6.34 11.73 11.00
C GLY A 12 -6.65 10.27 10.67
N ASN A 13 -7.93 9.99 10.40
CA ASN A 13 -8.46 8.66 10.07
C ASN A 13 -8.52 8.37 8.57
N HIS A 14 -7.88 9.17 7.70
CA HIS A 14 -7.94 8.97 6.24
C HIS A 14 -7.43 7.58 5.80
N LYS A 15 -6.41 7.05 6.50
CA LYS A 15 -5.82 5.72 6.25
C LYS A 15 -6.78 4.57 6.56
N GLU A 16 -7.61 4.72 7.58
CA GLU A 16 -8.65 3.76 7.95
C GLU A 16 -9.79 3.81 6.93
N ARG A 17 -10.26 5.02 6.63
CA ARG A 17 -11.39 5.22 5.69
C ARG A 17 -11.09 4.73 4.28
N ILE A 18 -9.88 4.98 3.76
CA ILE A 18 -9.50 4.49 2.44
C ILE A 18 -9.33 2.97 2.43
N LEU A 19 -8.82 2.37 3.50
CA LEU A 19 -8.72 0.93 3.63
C LEU A 19 -10.11 0.29 3.66
N GLU A 20 -11.02 0.82 4.49
CA GLU A 20 -12.42 0.37 4.54
C GLU A 20 -13.09 0.46 3.18
N PHE A 21 -12.92 1.57 2.46
CA PHE A 21 -13.43 1.74 1.11
C PHE A 21 -12.88 0.67 0.15
N CYS A 22 -11.57 0.46 0.15
CA CYS A 22 -10.91 -0.55 -0.66
C CYS A 22 -11.44 -1.96 -0.36
N CYS A 23 -11.48 -2.35 0.92
CA CYS A 23 -11.95 -3.66 1.37
C CYS A 23 -13.44 -3.90 1.03
N ASN A 24 -14.30 -2.90 1.26
CA ASN A 24 -15.73 -2.99 0.98
C ASN A 24 -16.05 -3.00 -0.51
N SER A 25 -15.19 -2.41 -1.35
CA SER A 25 -15.43 -2.35 -2.79
C SER A 25 -15.38 -3.73 -3.46
N GLY A 26 -14.65 -4.69 -2.88
CA GLY A 26 -14.37 -5.99 -3.49
C GLY A 26 -13.57 -5.91 -4.79
N LYS A 27 -13.02 -4.72 -5.12
CA LYS A 27 -12.28 -4.45 -6.35
C LYS A 27 -10.80 -4.32 -6.08
N PRO A 28 -9.94 -4.67 -7.04
CA PRO A 28 -8.51 -4.60 -6.86
C PRO A 28 -8.01 -3.17 -6.61
N TRP A 29 -6.97 -3.04 -5.82
CA TRP A 29 -6.44 -1.76 -5.37
C TRP A 29 -4.92 -1.78 -5.12
N ALA A 30 -4.32 -0.60 -5.23
CA ALA A 30 -2.97 -0.27 -4.86
C ALA A 30 -2.99 1.01 -4.02
N MET A 31 -2.57 0.93 -2.77
CA MET A 31 -2.49 2.09 -1.87
C MET A 31 -1.03 2.38 -1.53
N LEU A 32 -0.57 3.60 -1.80
CA LEU A 32 0.70 4.09 -1.27
C LEU A 32 0.45 4.59 0.14
N LEU A 33 1.03 3.89 1.13
CA LEU A 33 0.83 4.19 2.54
C LEU A 33 2.17 4.12 3.30
N PRO A 34 2.28 4.76 4.48
CA PRO A 34 3.43 4.59 5.34
C PRO A 34 3.61 3.12 5.74
N ASN A 35 4.86 2.64 5.77
CA ASN A 35 5.21 1.26 6.09
C ASN A 35 4.64 0.77 7.43
N TYR A 36 4.54 1.67 8.43
CA TYR A 36 3.98 1.32 9.74
C TYR A 36 2.51 0.91 9.69
N VAL A 37 1.77 1.22 8.61
CA VAL A 37 0.33 0.89 8.51
C VAL A 37 0.12 -0.62 8.53
N ALA A 38 1.05 -1.39 7.93
CA ALA A 38 0.98 -2.84 7.90
C ALA A 38 0.95 -3.47 9.30
N THR A 39 1.48 -2.81 10.32
CA THR A 39 1.51 -3.32 11.71
C THR A 39 0.36 -2.79 12.58
N LYS A 40 -0.51 -1.93 12.04
CA LYS A 40 -1.62 -1.37 12.81
C LYS A 40 -2.79 -2.34 12.93
N GLN A 41 -3.42 -2.34 14.09
CA GLN A 41 -4.55 -3.21 14.40
C GLN A 41 -5.73 -3.02 13.45
N TYR A 42 -6.07 -1.76 13.09
CA TYR A 42 -7.17 -1.49 12.15
C TYR A 42 -6.91 -2.14 10.78
N TYR A 43 -5.64 -2.15 10.35
CA TYR A 43 -5.26 -2.75 9.08
C TYR A 43 -5.40 -4.26 9.13
N GLN A 44 -4.78 -4.89 10.13
CA GLN A 44 -4.84 -6.34 10.33
C GLN A 44 -6.28 -6.84 10.48
N ALA A 45 -7.11 -6.12 11.25
CA ALA A 45 -8.52 -6.45 11.44
C ALA A 45 -9.31 -6.37 10.12
N ALA A 46 -9.15 -5.30 9.34
CA ALA A 46 -9.85 -5.14 8.06
C ALA A 46 -9.44 -6.22 7.05
N ILE A 47 -8.14 -6.50 6.92
CA ILE A 47 -7.65 -7.55 6.01
C ILE A 47 -8.19 -8.93 6.43
N ALA A 48 -8.17 -9.26 7.72
CA ALA A 48 -8.69 -10.52 8.24
C ALA A 48 -10.21 -10.65 8.06
N GLN A 49 -10.97 -9.60 8.39
CA GLN A 49 -12.43 -9.55 8.24
C GLN A 49 -12.87 -9.83 6.80
N HIS A 50 -12.17 -9.22 5.84
CA HIS A 50 -12.45 -9.38 4.42
C HIS A 50 -11.73 -10.58 3.77
N LYS A 51 -10.95 -11.34 4.55
CA LYS A 51 -10.15 -12.50 4.09
C LYS A 51 -9.24 -12.17 2.91
N LEU A 52 -8.70 -10.95 2.89
CA LEU A 52 -7.80 -10.50 1.84
C LEU A 52 -6.39 -11.02 2.11
N GLN A 53 -5.60 -11.17 1.04
CA GLN A 53 -4.19 -11.53 1.12
C GLN A 53 -3.37 -10.57 0.26
N PRO A 54 -3.28 -9.28 0.63
CA PRO A 54 -2.45 -8.33 -0.08
C PRO A 54 -0.95 -8.69 0.04
N PHE A 55 -0.14 -8.12 -0.84
CA PHE A 55 1.31 -8.11 -0.70
C PHE A 55 1.83 -6.67 -0.76
N TYR A 56 3.07 -6.46 -0.35
CA TYR A 56 3.69 -5.14 -0.27
C TYR A 56 4.82 -5.03 -1.27
N PHE A 57 4.81 -3.95 -2.05
CA PHE A 57 5.93 -3.55 -2.89
C PHE A 57 6.67 -2.40 -2.22
N VAL A 58 7.97 -2.61 -1.96
CA VAL A 58 8.86 -1.63 -1.35
C VAL A 58 9.73 -1.01 -2.45
N PRO A 59 9.57 0.30 -2.74
CA PRO A 59 10.38 0.96 -3.75
C PRO A 59 11.84 1.05 -3.30
N HIS A 60 12.76 1.10 -4.28
CA HIS A 60 14.19 1.28 -4.01
C HIS A 60 14.49 2.69 -3.49
N GLU A 61 13.94 3.70 -4.15
CA GLU A 61 14.02 5.10 -3.78
C GLU A 61 12.91 5.46 -2.77
N ARG A 62 13.24 6.24 -1.75
CA ARG A 62 12.24 6.75 -0.81
C ARG A 62 11.44 7.87 -1.47
N TYR A 63 10.12 7.78 -1.39
CA TYR A 63 9.25 8.89 -1.79
C TYR A 63 9.52 10.13 -0.94
N LYS A 64 9.67 11.27 -1.63
CA LYS A 64 9.62 12.61 -1.03
C LYS A 64 8.19 13.11 -1.14
N PHE A 65 7.58 13.47 -0.01
CA PHE A 65 6.23 13.99 0.02
C PHE A 65 6.29 15.51 0.03
N TYR A 66 5.56 16.14 -0.90
CA TYR A 66 5.45 17.58 -0.93
C TYR A 66 4.36 18.05 0.03
N HIS A 67 4.70 19.00 0.90
CA HIS A 67 3.78 19.60 1.86
C HIS A 67 3.45 21.02 1.38
N PRO A 68 2.21 21.30 0.93
CA PRO A 68 1.83 22.57 0.33
C PRO A 68 2.12 23.80 1.19
N GLU A 69 2.08 23.65 2.52
CA GLU A 69 2.30 24.74 3.48
C GLU A 69 3.69 24.71 4.13
N GLY A 70 4.61 23.85 3.66
CA GLY A 70 5.94 23.71 4.26
C GLY A 70 5.93 23.18 5.71
N THR A 71 4.78 22.68 6.18
CA THR A 71 4.57 22.17 7.54
C THR A 71 5.12 20.75 7.76
N GLY A 72 5.75 20.17 6.74
CA GLY A 72 6.33 18.83 6.79
C GLY A 72 7.81 18.83 7.15
N TYR A 73 8.33 17.65 7.45
CA TYR A 73 9.76 17.43 7.62
C TYR A 73 10.47 17.41 6.25
N ASP A 74 11.72 17.87 6.20
CA ASP A 74 12.57 17.84 4.99
C ASP A 74 12.69 16.43 4.38
N THR A 75 12.56 15.41 5.24
CA THR A 75 12.50 14.00 4.85
C THR A 75 11.36 13.29 5.58
N SER A 76 10.66 12.40 4.87
CA SER A 76 9.60 11.60 5.46
C SER A 76 10.17 10.68 6.56
N PRO A 77 9.63 10.71 7.79
CA PRO A 77 10.10 9.85 8.88
C PRO A 77 9.78 8.36 8.65
N PHE A 78 8.96 8.05 7.66
CA PHE A 78 8.57 6.70 7.27
C PHE A 78 8.95 6.39 5.81
N GLU A 79 9.02 5.10 5.50
CA GLU A 79 9.09 4.61 4.11
C GLU A 79 7.67 4.47 3.55
N GLY A 80 7.45 4.86 2.30
CA GLY A 80 6.17 4.65 1.61
C GLY A 80 6.18 3.29 0.93
N PHE A 81 5.24 2.42 1.29
CA PHE A 81 5.05 1.10 0.68
C PHE A 81 3.78 1.10 -0.16
N TRP A 82 3.81 0.33 -1.24
CA TRP A 82 2.61 0.00 -1.99
C TRP A 82 1.96 -1.24 -1.37
N PHE A 83 0.74 -1.08 -0.88
CA PHE A 83 -0.12 -2.17 -0.42
C PHE A 83 -0.96 -2.59 -1.61
N LEU A 84 -0.83 -3.84 -2.04
CA LEU A 84 -1.36 -4.31 -3.31
C LEU A 84 -2.30 -5.49 -3.12
N TRP A 85 -3.50 -5.40 -3.67
CA TRP A 85 -4.44 -6.50 -3.77
C TRP A 85 -5.10 -6.50 -5.14
N PHE A 86 -4.97 -7.61 -5.87
CA PHE A 86 -5.45 -7.75 -7.25
C PHE A 86 -6.64 -8.71 -7.36
N GLY A 87 -7.47 -8.81 -6.32
CA GLY A 87 -8.57 -9.77 -6.31
C GLY A 87 -8.06 -11.21 -6.31
N GLU A 88 -8.72 -12.05 -7.10
CA GLU A 88 -8.33 -13.45 -7.32
C GLU A 88 -6.95 -13.60 -7.98
N HIS A 89 -6.47 -12.58 -8.70
CA HIS A 89 -5.18 -12.63 -9.39
C HIS A 89 -3.98 -12.25 -8.51
N THR A 90 -4.20 -11.92 -7.23
CA THR A 90 -3.13 -11.45 -6.33
C THR A 90 -1.94 -12.40 -6.27
N ASN A 91 -2.19 -13.72 -6.14
CA ASN A 91 -1.11 -14.72 -6.10
C ASN A 91 -0.37 -14.83 -7.44
N ALA A 92 -1.09 -14.80 -8.56
CA ALA A 92 -0.48 -14.89 -9.89
C ALA A 92 0.43 -13.69 -10.17
N ILE A 93 -0.03 -12.48 -9.80
CA ILE A 93 0.74 -11.25 -9.98
C ILE A 93 1.94 -11.20 -9.03
N TYR A 94 1.78 -11.63 -7.78
CA TYR A 94 2.92 -11.72 -6.84
C TYR A 94 4.01 -12.68 -7.36
N SER A 95 3.63 -13.87 -7.82
CA SER A 95 4.55 -14.84 -8.40
C SER A 95 5.21 -14.32 -9.67
N TRP A 96 4.44 -13.69 -10.56
CA TRP A 96 4.97 -13.06 -11.77
C TRP A 96 5.99 -11.98 -11.41
N ALA A 97 5.67 -11.13 -10.43
CA ALA A 97 6.54 -10.05 -9.99
C ALA A 97 7.87 -10.57 -9.44
N LEU A 98 7.85 -11.63 -8.62
CA LEU A 98 9.08 -12.28 -8.11
C LEU A 98 9.97 -12.84 -9.23
N GLN A 99 9.40 -13.26 -10.35
CA GLN A 99 10.14 -13.87 -11.45
C GLN A 99 10.66 -12.86 -12.48
N HIS A 100 9.94 -11.76 -12.69
CA HIS A 100 10.16 -10.87 -13.83
C HIS A 100 10.66 -9.48 -13.44
N LEU A 101 10.40 -9.03 -12.20
CA LEU A 101 10.95 -7.78 -11.74
C LEU A 101 12.42 -7.99 -11.36
N SER A 102 13.31 -7.21 -11.95
CA SER A 102 14.71 -7.23 -11.58
C SER A 102 14.89 -6.70 -10.16
N ALA A 103 15.94 -7.14 -9.46
CA ALA A 103 16.32 -6.59 -8.16
C ALA A 103 16.66 -5.08 -8.21
N ALA A 104 16.85 -4.51 -9.41
CA ALA A 104 17.01 -3.06 -9.61
C ALA A 104 15.66 -2.31 -9.57
N SER A 105 14.52 -3.00 -9.71
CA SER A 105 13.19 -2.39 -9.80
C SER A 105 12.52 -2.18 -8.45
N TYR A 106 12.94 -2.90 -7.41
CA TYR A 106 12.34 -2.86 -6.07
C TYR A 106 13.32 -3.26 -4.97
N LYS A 107 13.12 -2.75 -3.75
CA LYS A 107 13.92 -3.13 -2.57
C LYS A 107 13.46 -4.46 -1.99
N ALA A 108 12.14 -4.64 -1.86
CA ALA A 108 11.55 -5.90 -1.43
C ALA A 108 10.11 -6.09 -1.97
N LEU A 109 9.73 -7.35 -2.18
CA LEU A 109 8.35 -7.80 -2.26
C LEU A 109 8.08 -8.62 -1.00
N VAL A 110 7.07 -8.22 -0.22
CA VAL A 110 6.79 -8.78 1.10
C VAL A 110 5.35 -9.26 1.16
N ARG A 111 5.08 -10.33 1.92
CA ARG A 111 3.74 -10.83 2.18
C ARG A 111 3.42 -10.75 3.67
#